data_AF-A0A966RSP6-F1
#
_entry.id   AF-A0A966RSP6-F1
#
_cell.length_a   1.000
_cell.length_b   1.000
_cell.length_c   1.000
_cell.angle_alpha   90.00
_cell.angle_beta   90.00
_cell.angle_gamma   90.00
#
_symmetry.space_group_name_H-M   'P 1'
#
loop_
_entity.id
_entity.type
_entity.pdbx_description
1 polymer ?
#
loop_
_entity_poly.entity_id
_entity_poly.type
_entity_poly.pdbx_seq_one_letter_code
_entity_poly.pdbx_strand_id
1 'polypeptide(L)'
;ADTPQDIAQIWRARGDVATNNSALIVANPVGNQMDKALHDQILFDGLAKAKTAGIIGKAVTPFLLEYFHSNSKGESLRVNVEIIKANAALAAQIAVALK
;
A
#
# COMPACT_ATOMS: atom_id res chain seq x y z
N ALA A 1 2.96 0.36 -17.48
CA ALA A 1 1.60 0.86 -17.67
C ALA A 1 1.62 2.21 -17.04
N ASP A 2 1.65 3.23 -17.89
CA ASP A 2 2.11 4.55 -17.51
C ASP A 2 0.92 5.52 -17.42
N THR A 3 -0.24 5.07 -17.90
CA THR A 3 -1.52 5.78 -17.85
C THR A 3 -2.65 4.90 -17.28
N PRO A 4 -3.72 5.51 -16.74
CA PRO A 4 -4.95 4.78 -16.38
C PRO A 4 -5.56 3.99 -17.56
N GLN A 5 -5.40 4.47 -18.79
CA GLN A 5 -5.86 3.83 -20.01
C GLN A 5 -5.10 2.53 -20.28
N ASP A 6 -3.80 2.50 -20.08
CA ASP A 6 -3.00 1.27 -20.21
C ASP A 6 -3.50 0.21 -19.22
N ILE A 7 -3.81 0.62 -17.98
CA ILE A 7 -4.33 -0.28 -16.96
C ILE A 7 -5.70 -0.81 -17.35
N ALA A 8 -6.58 0.03 -17.88
CA ALA A 8 -7.90 -0.38 -18.38
C ALA A 8 -7.79 -1.35 -19.58
N GLN A 9 -6.84 -1.13 -20.48
CA GLN A 9 -6.55 -2.04 -21.59
C GLN A 9 -6.05 -3.39 -21.10
N ILE A 10 -5.09 -3.39 -20.16
CA ILE A 10 -4.63 -4.62 -19.50
C ILE A 10 -5.81 -5.36 -18.88
N TRP A 11 -6.67 -4.68 -18.12
CA TRP A 11 -7.84 -5.28 -17.49
C TRP A 11 -8.77 -5.98 -18.51
N ARG A 12 -9.08 -5.31 -19.64
CA ARG A 12 -9.93 -5.89 -20.70
C ARG A 12 -9.28 -7.10 -21.37
N ALA A 13 -7.98 -7.02 -21.69
CA ALA A 13 -7.24 -8.10 -22.35
C ALA A 13 -7.11 -9.39 -21.51
N ARG A 14 -7.33 -9.31 -20.18
CA ARG A 14 -7.26 -10.50 -19.30
C ARG A 14 -8.28 -11.57 -19.62
N GLY A 15 -9.41 -11.21 -20.24
CA GLY A 15 -10.40 -12.15 -20.72
C GLY A 15 -9.84 -13.09 -21.80
N ASP A 16 -9.08 -12.53 -22.74
CA ASP A 16 -8.54 -13.25 -23.90
C ASP A 16 -7.48 -14.30 -23.51
N VAL A 17 -6.83 -14.10 -22.36
CA VAL A 17 -5.79 -15.00 -21.82
C VAL A 17 -6.24 -15.76 -20.57
N ALA A 18 -7.54 -15.80 -20.29
CA ALA A 18 -8.13 -16.56 -19.18
C ALA A 18 -7.54 -16.24 -17.78
N THR A 19 -7.10 -15.00 -17.56
CA THR A 19 -6.61 -14.56 -16.23
C THR A 19 -7.63 -13.74 -15.45
N ASN A 20 -8.81 -13.48 -16.02
CA ASN A 20 -9.89 -12.65 -15.42
C ASN A 20 -10.55 -13.24 -14.16
N ASN A 21 -10.18 -14.46 -13.73
CA ASN A 21 -10.64 -15.08 -12.47
C ASN A 21 -9.91 -14.58 -11.21
N SER A 22 -8.92 -13.70 -11.36
CA SER A 22 -8.06 -13.18 -10.27
C SER A 22 -8.12 -11.65 -10.17
N ALA A 23 -7.60 -11.08 -9.08
CA ALA A 23 -7.44 -9.64 -8.95
C ALA A 23 -6.25 -9.10 -9.77
N LEU A 24 -6.36 -7.86 -10.27
CA LEU A 24 -5.23 -7.09 -10.79
C LEU A 24 -4.74 -6.15 -9.67
N ILE A 25 -3.50 -6.30 -9.23
CA ILE A 25 -2.90 -5.41 -8.23
C ILE A 25 -2.17 -4.28 -8.94
N VAL A 26 -2.58 -3.04 -8.66
CA VAL A 26 -1.93 -1.82 -9.17
C VAL A 26 -1.21 -1.17 -8.00
N ALA A 27 0.12 -1.22 -8.01
CA ALA A 27 0.95 -0.54 -7.01
C ALA A 27 1.24 0.89 -7.46
N ASN A 28 0.80 1.86 -6.67
CA ASN A 28 0.94 3.28 -6.96
C ASN A 28 1.86 3.94 -5.92
N PRO A 29 3.13 4.22 -6.27
CA PRO A 29 4.08 4.82 -5.34
C PRO A 29 3.69 6.27 -5.03
N VAL A 30 3.93 6.69 -3.80
CA VAL A 30 3.83 8.11 -3.42
C VAL A 30 5.14 8.83 -3.68
N GLY A 31 5.04 10.10 -4.08
CA GLY A 31 6.20 10.95 -4.35
C GLY A 31 6.95 11.35 -3.07
N ASN A 32 6.22 11.74 -2.02
CA ASN A 32 6.82 12.18 -0.76
C ASN A 32 6.83 11.04 0.27
N GLN A 33 7.82 10.17 0.13
CA GLN A 33 7.99 8.99 0.98
C GLN A 33 8.48 9.35 2.39
N MET A 34 8.30 8.42 3.33
CA MET A 34 8.95 8.48 4.62
C MET A 34 10.46 8.31 4.44
N ASP A 35 11.28 8.95 5.28
CA ASP A 35 12.71 8.68 5.31
C ASP A 35 12.98 7.18 5.51
N LYS A 36 13.81 6.61 4.63
CA LYS A 36 14.03 5.17 4.58
C LYS A 36 14.71 4.66 5.85
N ALA A 37 15.68 5.39 6.39
CA ALA A 37 16.41 4.97 7.58
C ALA A 37 15.48 4.97 8.80
N LEU A 38 14.65 6.01 8.95
CA LEU A 38 13.63 6.09 9.98
C LEU A 38 12.60 4.97 9.86
N HIS A 39 12.09 4.71 8.65
CA HIS A 39 11.16 3.61 8.38
C HIS A 39 11.73 2.26 8.81
N ASP A 40 12.95 1.95 8.35
CA ASP A 40 13.60 0.66 8.60
C ASP A 40 13.90 0.47 10.09
N GLN A 41 14.32 1.53 10.78
CA GLN A 41 14.53 1.51 12.23
C GLN A 41 13.22 1.18 12.97
N ILE A 42 12.12 1.89 12.67
CA ILE A 42 10.82 1.66 13.33
C ILE A 42 10.30 0.26 13.03
N LEU A 43 10.46 -0.24 11.80
CA LEU A 43 10.07 -1.60 11.44
C LEU A 43 10.84 -2.64 12.24
N PHE A 44 12.16 -2.50 12.32
CA PHE A 44 13.02 -3.42 13.06
C PHE A 44 12.64 -3.48 14.54
N ASP A 45 12.50 -2.31 15.17
CA ASP A 45 12.13 -2.22 16.59
C ASP A 45 10.72 -2.77 16.84
N GLY A 46 9.78 -2.49 15.94
CA GLY A 46 8.40 -2.97 16.01
C GLY A 46 8.33 -4.49 15.91
N LEU A 47 9.06 -5.09 14.96
CA LEU A 47 9.12 -6.55 14.81
C LEU A 47 9.77 -7.22 16.03
N ALA A 48 10.85 -6.63 16.57
CA ALA A 48 11.48 -7.13 17.78
C ALA A 48 10.51 -7.11 18.98
N LYS A 49 9.74 -6.02 19.14
CA LYS A 49 8.72 -5.91 20.19
C LYS A 49 7.56 -6.89 20.01
N ALA A 50 7.05 -7.04 18.79
CA ALA A 50 6.01 -8.04 18.48
C ALA A 50 6.47 -9.45 18.87
N LYS A 51 7.72 -9.80 18.54
CA LYS A 51 8.31 -11.10 18.88
C LYS A 51 8.40 -11.29 20.40
N THR A 52 8.94 -10.32 21.13
CA THR A 52 9.06 -10.38 22.60
C THR A 52 7.69 -10.47 23.28
N ALA A 53 6.68 -9.80 22.73
CA ALA A 53 5.31 -9.82 23.23
C ALA A 53 4.50 -11.05 22.78
N GLY A 54 5.07 -11.97 22.00
CA GLY A 54 4.38 -13.17 21.51
C GLY A 54 3.25 -12.88 20.52
N ILE A 55 3.27 -11.73 19.84
CA ILE A 55 2.23 -11.34 18.88
C ILE A 55 2.45 -12.08 17.56
N ILE A 56 1.45 -12.87 17.15
CA ILE A 56 1.54 -13.76 15.98
C ILE A 56 0.31 -13.68 15.08
N GLY A 57 0.47 -14.15 13.84
CA GLY A 57 -0.62 -14.25 12.85
C GLY A 57 -1.27 -12.90 12.57
N LYS A 58 -2.61 -12.88 12.51
CA LYS A 58 -3.40 -11.68 12.19
C LYS A 58 -3.20 -10.51 13.16
N ALA A 59 -2.62 -10.73 14.35
CA ALA A 59 -2.36 -9.68 15.33
C ALA A 59 -1.12 -8.84 15.01
N VAL A 60 -0.23 -9.32 14.12
CA VAL A 60 1.03 -8.63 13.79
C VAL A 60 0.77 -7.30 13.08
N THR A 61 -0.09 -7.27 12.05
CA THR A 61 -0.32 -6.05 11.26
C THR A 61 -0.93 -4.92 12.09
N PRO A 62 -2.02 -5.12 12.87
CA PRO A 62 -2.55 -4.06 13.73
C PRO A 62 -1.52 -3.55 14.74
N PHE A 63 -0.72 -4.44 15.32
CA PHE A 63 0.33 -4.05 16.26
C PHE A 63 1.41 -3.19 15.59
N LEU A 64 1.91 -3.60 14.43
CA LEU A 64 2.95 -2.83 13.72
C LEU A 64 2.42 -1.47 13.25
N LEU A 65 1.19 -1.39 12.76
CA LEU A 65 0.61 -0.11 12.36
C LEU A 65 0.50 0.86 13.54
N GLU A 66 0.06 0.38 14.72
CA GLU A 66 0.05 1.18 15.94
C GLU A 66 1.47 1.59 16.36
N TYR A 67 2.44 0.67 16.24
CA TYR A 67 3.83 0.96 16.53
C TYR A 67 4.39 2.06 15.63
N PHE A 68 4.13 2.00 14.33
CA PHE A 68 4.49 3.05 13.37
C PHE A 68 3.80 4.37 13.68
N HIS A 69 2.53 4.34 14.07
CA HIS A 69 1.81 5.55 14.46
C HIS A 69 2.49 6.23 15.66
N SER A 70 2.76 5.47 16.72
CA SER A 70 3.35 5.96 17.96
C SER A 70 4.82 6.39 17.85
N ASN A 71 5.62 5.78 16.96
CA ASN A 71 7.08 5.96 16.94
C ASN A 71 7.61 6.77 15.76
N SER A 72 6.76 7.14 14.78
CA SER A 72 7.17 7.91 13.60
C SER A 72 7.16 9.43 13.78
N LYS A 73 6.73 9.93 14.95
CA LYS A 73 6.54 11.37 15.21
C LYS A 73 5.61 12.05 14.19
N GLY A 74 4.60 11.33 13.71
CA GLY A 74 3.61 11.82 12.74
C GLY A 74 3.92 11.51 11.27
N GLU A 75 5.14 11.08 10.93
CA GLU A 75 5.52 10.80 9.54
C GLU A 75 4.73 9.64 8.92
N SER A 76 4.43 8.59 9.68
CA SER A 76 3.63 7.47 9.17
C SER A 76 2.20 7.89 8.83
N LEU A 77 1.61 8.76 9.65
CA LEU A 77 0.28 9.31 9.42
C LEU A 77 0.27 10.22 8.18
N ARG A 78 1.25 11.13 8.08
CA ARG A 78 1.37 12.04 6.93
C ARG A 78 1.44 11.26 5.62
N VAL A 79 2.35 10.30 5.52
CA VAL A 79 2.53 9.47 4.31
C VAL A 79 1.31 8.60 4.03
N ASN A 80 0.67 8.01 5.04
CA ASN A 80 -0.52 7.18 4.83
C ASN A 80 -1.70 7.98 4.28
N VAL A 81 -1.90 9.23 4.74
CA VAL A 81 -2.91 10.13 4.18
C VAL A 81 -2.65 10.43 2.69
N GLU A 82 -1.38 10.65 2.31
CA GLU A 82 -1.01 10.86 0.91
C GLU A 82 -1.23 9.61 0.05
N ILE A 83 -0.85 8.43 0.55
CA ILE A 83 -1.06 7.13 -0.13
C ILE A 83 -2.55 6.92 -0.41
N ILE A 84 -3.41 7.10 0.59
CA ILE A 84 -4.85 6.88 0.45
C ILE A 84 -5.45 7.81 -0.60
N LYS A 85 -5.09 9.11 -0.56
CA LYS A 85 -5.57 10.10 -1.54
C LYS A 85 -5.10 9.77 -2.95
N ALA A 86 -3.81 9.45 -3.13
CA ALA A 86 -3.24 9.11 -4.42
C ALA A 86 -3.87 7.84 -5.01
N ASN A 87 -4.07 6.81 -4.19
CA ASN A 87 -4.69 5.55 -4.61
C ASN A 87 -6.16 5.74 -4.97
N ALA A 88 -6.91 6.51 -4.20
CA ALA A 88 -8.31 6.81 -4.50
C ALA A 88 -8.44 7.58 -5.83
N ALA A 89 -7.57 8.58 -6.07
CA ALA A 89 -7.55 9.34 -7.30
C ALA A 89 -7.23 8.46 -8.52
N LEU A 90 -6.18 7.63 -8.44
CA LEU A 90 -5.83 6.71 -9.53
C LEU A 90 -6.93 5.67 -9.78
N ALA A 91 -7.50 5.09 -8.73
CA ALA A 91 -8.60 4.13 -8.85
C ALA A 91 -9.81 4.75 -9.57
N ALA A 92 -10.17 6.00 -9.25
CA ALA A 92 -11.24 6.71 -9.93
C ALA A 92 -10.93 6.92 -11.43
N GLN A 93 -9.69 7.29 -11.78
CA GLN A 93 -9.28 7.47 -13.17
C GLN A 93 -9.33 6.14 -13.95
N ILE A 94 -8.87 5.04 -13.37
CA ILE A 94 -8.96 3.70 -13.97
C ILE A 94 -10.44 3.32 -14.18
N ALA A 95 -11.30 3.54 -13.18
CA ALA A 95 -12.72 3.24 -13.27
C ALA A 95 -13.42 4.03 -14.41
N VAL A 96 -13.05 5.29 -14.61
CA VAL A 96 -13.53 6.10 -15.74
C VAL A 96 -13.02 5.56 -17.08
N ALA A 97 -11.75 5.16 -17.18
CA ALA A 97 -11.18 4.57 -18.40
C ALA A 97 -11.75 3.18 -18.76
N LEU A 98 -12.35 2.50 -17.78
CA LEU A 98 -13.04 1.22 -17.93
C LEU A 98 -14.50 1.33 -18.36
N LYS A 99 -15.13 2.50 -18.17
CA LYS A 99 -16.42 2.78 -18.84
C LYS A 99 -16.25 2.73 -20.35
#